data_AF-A0A7S3RGN9-F1
#
_entry.id   AF-A0A7S3RGN9-F1
#
_cell.length_a   1.000
_cell.length_b   1.000
_cell.length_c   1.000
_cell.angle_alpha   90.00
_cell.angle_beta   90.00
_cell.angle_gamma   90.00
#
_symmetry.space_group_name_H-M   'P 1'
#
loop_
_entity.id
_entity.type
_entity.pdbx_description
1 polymer ?
#
loop_
_entity_poly.entity_id
_entity_poly.type
_entity_poly.pdbx_seq_one_letter_code
_entity_poly.pdbx_strand_id
1 'polypeptide(L)'
;GIKAAKEGVGWSFADAARGFLASGALIVGAPDYASPINTGLFFAKPQAWVHQAALRCMRRCSWSRGSGFDGVGSPREIMKRSAAWGALLAQLQAGADLTPKETQAYIDRTSMQTGNNWGR
;
A
#
# COMPACT_ATOMS: atom_id res chain seq x y z
N GLY A 1 5.93 -6.83 11.49
CA GLY A 1 6.62 -8.13 11.31
C GLY A 1 7.91 -8.07 10.49
N ILE A 2 8.83 -7.13 10.78
CA ILE A 2 10.07 -6.90 10.01
C ILE A 2 11.34 -7.25 10.83
N LYS A 3 11.20 -7.82 12.03
CA LYS A 3 12.37 -8.15 12.90
C LYS A 3 13.19 -9.36 12.42
N ALA A 4 12.62 -10.28 11.65
CA ALA A 4 13.31 -11.51 11.23
C ALA A 4 14.33 -11.31 10.08
N ALA A 5 14.31 -10.18 9.37
CA ALA A 5 15.19 -9.95 8.23
C ALA A 5 16.65 -9.63 8.63
N LYS A 6 16.95 -9.43 9.93
CA LYS A 6 18.31 -9.13 10.41
C LYS A 6 19.15 -10.34 10.80
N GLU A 7 18.58 -11.56 10.84
CA GLU A 7 19.25 -12.74 11.41
C GLU A 7 19.56 -13.86 10.40
N GLY A 8 19.60 -13.57 9.09
CA GLY A 8 20.15 -14.51 8.11
C GLY A 8 19.31 -15.79 7.86
N VAL A 9 18.10 -15.87 8.39
CA VAL A 9 17.13 -16.91 8.02
C VAL A 9 16.36 -16.40 6.81
N GLY A 10 16.80 -16.79 5.61
CA GLY A 10 16.07 -16.52 4.38
C GLY A 10 14.71 -17.21 4.43
N TRP A 11 13.63 -16.44 4.41
CA TRP A 11 12.29 -17.00 4.28
C TRP A 11 12.17 -17.60 2.89
N SER A 12 11.72 -18.86 2.78
CA SER A 12 11.40 -19.39 1.47
C SER A 12 10.20 -18.64 0.90
N PHE A 13 10.09 -18.58 -0.43
CA PHE A 13 8.91 -18.04 -1.09
C PHE A 13 7.61 -18.67 -0.55
N ALA A 14 7.66 -19.97 -0.23
CA ALA A 14 6.53 -20.69 0.34
C ALA A 14 6.13 -20.17 1.72
N ASP A 15 7.08 -19.80 2.58
CA ASP A 15 6.78 -19.26 3.91
C ASP A 15 6.17 -17.86 3.82
N ALA A 16 6.69 -17.02 2.93
CA ALA A 16 6.12 -15.71 2.64
C ALA A 16 4.71 -15.81 2.03
N ALA A 17 4.50 -16.75 1.10
CA ALA A 17 3.20 -16.99 0.51
C ALA A 17 2.18 -17.52 1.53
N ARG A 18 2.58 -18.44 2.42
CA ARG A 18 1.72 -18.91 3.52
C ARG A 18 1.36 -17.77 4.48
N GLY A 19 2.33 -16.93 4.84
CA GLY A 19 2.08 -15.74 5.65
C GLY A 19 1.09 -14.78 4.98
N PHE A 20 1.27 -14.51 3.69
CA PHE A 20 0.32 -13.70 2.92
C PHE A 20 -1.08 -14.33 2.91
N LEU A 21 -1.21 -15.62 2.58
CA LEU A 21 -2.49 -16.33 2.55
C LEU A 21 -3.21 -16.34 3.91
N ALA A 22 -2.48 -16.46 5.02
CA ALA A 22 -3.03 -16.40 6.37
C ALA A 22 -3.40 -14.98 6.85
N SER A 23 -2.80 -13.94 6.27
CA SER A 23 -3.04 -12.55 6.68
C SER A 23 -4.42 -12.00 6.28
N GLY A 24 -4.83 -10.88 6.87
CA GLY A 24 -6.00 -10.11 6.41
C GLY A 24 -5.78 -9.34 5.10
N ALA A 25 -4.53 -9.27 4.60
CA ALA A 25 -4.23 -8.52 3.38
C ALA A 25 -4.88 -9.14 2.15
N LEU A 26 -5.46 -8.29 1.30
CA LEU A 26 -6.01 -8.68 -0.01
C LEU A 26 -4.98 -8.54 -1.13
N ILE A 27 -3.98 -7.67 -0.94
CA ILE A 27 -2.90 -7.38 -1.87
C ILE A 27 -1.60 -7.13 -1.10
N VAL A 28 -0.49 -7.60 -1.62
CA VAL A 28 0.86 -7.25 -1.17
C VAL A 28 1.73 -7.00 -2.40
N GLY A 29 2.56 -5.97 -2.35
CA GLY A 29 3.54 -5.69 -3.38
C GLY A 29 4.73 -4.97 -2.78
N ALA A 30 5.86 -4.99 -3.47
CA ALA A 30 6.99 -4.16 -3.10
C ALA A 30 6.65 -2.69 -3.39
N PRO A 31 7.13 -1.71 -2.60
CA PRO A 31 6.96 -0.31 -2.97
C PRO A 31 7.78 0.00 -4.23
N ASP A 32 7.28 0.92 -5.05
CA ASP A 32 8.07 1.55 -6.11
C ASP A 32 8.59 2.92 -5.62
N TYR A 33 9.54 3.50 -6.36
CA TYR A 33 10.03 4.83 -6.05
C TYR A 33 8.90 5.88 -6.07
N ALA A 34 7.88 5.73 -6.92
CA ALA A 34 6.76 6.68 -7.08
C ALA A 34 5.46 6.26 -6.38
N SER A 35 5.36 5.03 -5.89
CA SER A 35 4.09 4.45 -5.43
C SER A 35 4.30 3.53 -4.23
N PRO A 36 3.37 3.52 -3.25
CA PRO A 36 3.43 2.59 -2.13
C PRO A 36 3.29 1.12 -2.57
N ILE A 37 2.84 0.86 -3.80
CA ILE A 37 2.82 -0.49 -4.40
C ILE A 37 3.34 -0.40 -5.85
N ASN A 38 4.35 -1.20 -6.16
CA ASN A 38 4.80 -1.52 -7.50
C ASN A 38 3.84 -2.56 -8.10
N THR A 39 3.16 -2.22 -9.18
CA THR A 39 2.21 -3.11 -9.86
C THR A 39 2.87 -4.07 -10.86
N GLY A 40 4.18 -3.95 -11.10
CA GLY A 40 4.95 -4.87 -11.93
C GLY A 40 5.14 -6.25 -11.30
N LEU A 41 5.13 -6.32 -9.96
CA LEU A 41 5.07 -7.58 -9.21
C LEU A 41 4.27 -7.39 -7.92
N PHE A 42 3.10 -8.03 -7.85
CA PHE A 42 2.26 -8.07 -6.66
C PHE A 42 1.58 -9.43 -6.51
N PHE A 43 1.22 -9.78 -5.28
CA PHE A 43 0.35 -10.91 -4.98
C PHE A 43 -1.02 -10.37 -4.57
N ALA A 44 -2.07 -10.96 -5.09
CA ALA A 44 -3.45 -10.62 -4.75
C ALA A 44 -4.25 -11.88 -4.44
N LYS A 45 -5.10 -11.81 -3.41
CA LYS A 45 -6.08 -12.87 -3.13
C LYS A 45 -7.29 -12.67 -4.03
N PRO A 46 -7.61 -13.62 -4.93
CA PRO A 46 -8.78 -13.51 -5.77
C PRO A 46 -10.03 -13.60 -4.89
N GLN A 47 -10.77 -12.50 -4.82
CA GLN A 47 -12.03 -12.41 -4.08
C GLN A 47 -13.05 -11.76 -5.00
N ALA A 48 -14.19 -12.45 -5.22
CA ALA A 48 -15.20 -11.98 -6.16
C ALA A 48 -15.70 -10.56 -5.82
N TRP A 49 -15.87 -10.27 -4.53
CA TRP A 49 -16.30 -8.95 -4.06
C TRP A 49 -15.23 -7.87 -4.28
N VAL A 50 -13.94 -8.20 -4.17
CA VAL A 50 -12.82 -7.28 -4.44
C VAL A 50 -12.77 -6.94 -5.92
N HIS A 51 -12.88 -7.95 -6.77
CA HIS A 51 -12.94 -7.75 -8.23
C HIS A 51 -14.12 -6.86 -8.62
N GLN A 52 -15.31 -7.10 -8.06
CA GLN A 52 -16.48 -6.25 -8.30
C GLN A 52 -16.30 -4.82 -7.76
N ALA A 53 -15.68 -4.66 -6.60
CA ALA A 53 -15.35 -3.33 -6.05
C ALA A 53 -14.36 -2.58 -6.95
N ALA A 54 -13.33 -3.26 -7.44
CA ALA A 54 -12.35 -2.70 -8.37
C ALA A 54 -13.00 -2.29 -9.70
N LEU A 55 -13.88 -3.13 -10.28
CA LEU A 55 -14.64 -2.78 -11.48
C LEU A 55 -15.54 -1.55 -11.25
N ARG A 56 -16.20 -1.44 -10.09
CA ARG A 56 -17.00 -0.25 -9.75
C ARG A 56 -16.14 1.00 -9.63
N CYS A 57 -14.98 0.87 -9.00
CA CYS A 57 -14.00 1.95 -8.88
C CYS A 57 -13.52 2.39 -10.28
N MET A 58 -13.07 1.48 -11.13
CA MET A 58 -12.62 1.83 -12.50
C MET A 58 -13.72 2.46 -13.37
N ARG A 59 -14.99 2.12 -13.16
CA ARG A 59 -16.12 2.68 -13.92
C ARG A 59 -16.58 4.05 -13.44
N ARG A 60 -16.37 4.37 -12.15
CA ARG A 60 -16.95 5.57 -11.51
C ARG A 60 -15.91 6.57 -11.04
N CYS A 61 -14.67 6.14 -10.88
CA CYS A 61 -13.61 6.98 -10.41
C CYS A 61 -12.90 7.66 -11.59
N SER A 62 -12.63 8.95 -11.43
CA SER A 62 -11.74 9.70 -12.30
C SER A 62 -10.33 9.67 -11.73
N TRP A 63 -9.30 9.61 -12.56
CA TRP A 63 -7.92 9.75 -12.11
C TRP A 63 -7.30 11.01 -12.71
N SER A 64 -6.68 11.82 -11.87
CA SER A 64 -5.79 12.89 -12.31
C SER A 64 -4.44 12.77 -11.63
N ARG A 65 -3.40 13.20 -12.33
CA ARG A 65 -2.05 13.18 -11.79
C ARG A 65 -1.86 14.11 -10.58
N GLY A 66 -2.52 15.26 -10.59
CA GLY A 66 -2.39 16.27 -9.53
C GLY A 66 -3.19 15.94 -8.27
N SER A 67 -4.36 15.31 -8.43
CA SER A 67 -5.33 15.12 -7.34
C SER A 67 -5.70 13.66 -7.06
N GLY A 68 -5.12 12.70 -7.78
CA GLY A 68 -5.36 11.27 -7.57
C GLY A 68 -6.72 10.80 -8.05
N PHE A 69 -7.19 9.68 -7.50
CA PHE A 69 -8.54 9.16 -7.76
C PHE A 69 -9.59 10.05 -7.12
N ASP A 70 -10.62 10.46 -7.85
CA ASP A 70 -11.75 11.28 -7.38
C ASP A 70 -11.35 12.53 -6.58
N GLY A 71 -10.18 13.09 -6.90
CA GLY A 71 -9.70 14.30 -6.24
C GLY A 71 -9.34 14.14 -4.76
N VAL A 72 -8.94 12.94 -4.32
CA VAL A 72 -8.46 12.67 -2.95
C VAL A 72 -7.34 13.62 -2.49
N GLY A 73 -6.62 14.22 -3.43
CA GLY A 73 -5.56 15.19 -3.23
C GLY A 73 -4.21 14.67 -3.69
N SER A 74 -3.22 15.54 -3.71
CA SER A 74 -1.83 15.15 -3.89
C SER A 74 -1.30 14.36 -2.68
N PRO A 75 -0.24 13.54 -2.83
CA PRO A 75 0.34 12.80 -1.71
C PRO A 75 0.64 13.69 -0.48
N ARG A 76 1.20 14.88 -0.73
CA ARG A 76 1.54 15.86 0.31
C ARG A 76 0.30 16.43 1.01
N GLU A 77 -0.79 16.68 0.28
CA GLU A 77 -2.05 17.13 0.87
C GLU A 77 -2.67 16.05 1.75
N ILE A 78 -2.62 14.79 1.32
CA ILE A 78 -3.11 13.66 2.13
C ILE A 78 -2.29 13.52 3.41
N MET A 79 -0.96 13.62 3.33
CA MET A 79 -0.09 13.59 4.51
C MET A 79 -0.33 14.75 5.48
N LYS A 80 -0.68 15.94 4.97
CA LYS A 80 -1.04 17.11 5.79
C LYS A 80 -2.42 16.95 6.46
N ARG A 81 -3.34 16.20 5.85
CA ARG A 81 -4.66 15.90 6.41
C ARG A 81 -4.54 14.80 7.45
N SER A 82 -4.25 15.17 8.69
CA SER A 82 -3.98 14.24 9.81
C SER A 82 -5.00 13.11 9.96
N ALA A 83 -6.30 13.39 9.74
CA ALA A 83 -7.35 12.37 9.81
C ALA A 83 -7.29 11.37 8.65
N ALA A 84 -7.10 11.84 7.41
CA ALA A 84 -7.00 10.97 6.23
C ALA A 84 -5.69 10.16 6.25
N TRP A 85 -4.60 10.80 6.70
CA TRP A 85 -3.32 10.13 6.92
C TRP A 85 -3.38 9.08 8.01
N GLY A 86 -4.00 9.41 9.15
CA GLY A 86 -4.21 8.47 10.25
C GLY A 86 -5.06 7.28 9.84
N ALA A 87 -6.14 7.51 9.07
CA ALA A 87 -6.97 6.44 8.54
C ALA A 87 -6.20 5.53 7.56
N LEU A 88 -5.39 6.10 6.66
CA LEU A 88 -4.54 5.34 5.75
C LEU A 88 -3.53 4.49 6.52
N LEU A 89 -2.85 5.07 7.51
CA LEU A 89 -1.91 4.34 8.37
C LEU A 89 -2.59 3.20 9.12
N ALA A 90 -3.78 3.42 9.69
CA ALA A 90 -4.54 2.39 10.39
C ALA A 90 -4.94 1.22 9.46
N GLN A 91 -5.35 1.52 8.23
CA GLN A 91 -5.68 0.49 7.22
C GLN A 91 -4.44 -0.31 6.80
N LEU A 92 -3.31 0.34 6.59
CA LEU A 92 -2.04 -0.32 6.27
C LEU A 92 -1.59 -1.23 7.43
N GLN A 93 -1.70 -0.77 8.68
CA GLN A 93 -1.39 -1.54 9.87
C GLN A 93 -2.29 -2.78 10.00
N ALA A 94 -3.60 -2.59 9.86
CA ALA A 94 -4.58 -3.68 9.97
C ALA A 94 -4.39 -4.75 8.88
N GLY A 95 -3.99 -4.34 7.67
CA GLY A 95 -3.75 -5.27 6.57
C GLY A 95 -2.47 -6.08 6.72
N ALA A 96 -1.41 -5.47 7.27
CA ALA A 96 -0.05 -6.02 7.23
C ALA A 96 0.52 -6.44 8.60
N ASP A 97 -0.26 -6.33 9.67
CA ASP A 97 0.18 -6.57 11.07
C ASP A 97 1.51 -5.86 11.37
N LEU A 98 1.56 -4.58 10.98
CA LEU A 98 2.73 -3.71 11.14
C LEU A 98 2.53 -2.75 12.30
N THR A 99 3.60 -2.47 13.01
CA THR A 99 3.63 -1.35 13.96
C THR A 99 3.55 -0.01 13.23
N PRO A 100 3.13 1.07 13.92
CA PRO A 100 3.16 2.42 13.34
C PRO A 100 4.53 2.84 12.82
N LYS A 101 5.60 2.45 13.52
CA LYS A 101 6.98 2.74 13.12
C LYS A 101 7.38 1.99 11.84
N GLU A 102 7.02 0.72 11.71
CA GLU A 102 7.27 -0.07 10.49
C GLU A 102 6.48 0.47 9.30
N THR A 103 5.24 0.92 9.53
CA THR A 103 4.38 1.52 8.50
C THR A 103 4.94 2.85 8.00
N GLN A 104 5.40 3.71 8.92
CA GLN A 104 6.04 4.98 8.57
C GLN A 104 7.33 4.75 7.77
N ALA A 105 8.20 3.84 8.24
CA ALA A 105 9.44 3.49 7.54
C ALA A 105 9.21 2.90 6.13
N TYR A 106 8.05 2.28 5.89
CA TYR A 106 7.64 1.81 4.57
C TYR A 106 7.29 2.98 3.64
N ILE A 107 6.51 3.92 4.14
CA ILE A 107 6.10 5.13 3.40
C ILE A 107 7.31 6.01 3.08
N ASP A 108 8.26 6.14 4.01
CA ASP A 108 9.49 6.92 3.84
C ASP A 108 10.37 6.42 2.68
N ARG A 109 10.16 5.18 2.20
CA ARG A 109 10.86 4.62 1.03
C ARG A 109 10.27 5.07 -0.30
N THR A 110 9.12 5.76 -0.29
CA THR A 110 8.44 6.24 -1.48
C THR A 110 8.72 7.74 -1.67
N SER A 111 8.66 8.22 -2.92
CA SER A 111 8.73 9.65 -3.22
C SER A 111 7.47 10.42 -2.84
N MET A 112 6.49 9.80 -2.15
CA MET A 112 5.28 10.49 -1.71
C MET A 112 5.57 11.67 -0.78
N GLN A 113 6.72 11.66 -0.10
CA GLN A 113 7.15 12.76 0.76
C GLN A 113 7.85 13.90 0.00
N THR A 114 8.43 13.59 -1.16
CA THR A 114 9.24 14.53 -1.94
C THR A 114 8.47 15.09 -3.15
N GLY A 115 7.55 14.32 -3.74
CA GLY A 115 6.71 14.69 -4.87
C GLY A 115 5.31 15.18 -4.47
N ASN A 116 4.80 16.21 -5.17
CA ASN A 116 3.47 16.77 -4.94
C ASN A 116 2.42 16.32 -5.98
N ASN A 117 2.66 15.21 -6.67
CA ASN A 117 1.74 14.63 -7.63
C ASN A 117 1.97 13.11 -7.72
N TRP A 118 1.02 12.37 -8.28
CA TRP A 118 1.04 10.91 -8.35
C TRP A 118 1.85 10.36 -9.56
N GLY A 119 2.73 11.16 -10.18
CA GLY A 119 3.50 10.77 -11.38
C GLY A 119 4.89 11.42 -11.48
N ARG A 120 5.62 11.16 -12.59
CA ARG A 120 6.99 11.69 -12.88
C ARG A 120 7.02 13.13 -13.33
#